data_AF-A0A1L9VTV8-F1
#
_entry.id   AF-A0A1L9VTV8-F1
#
_cell.length_a   1.000
_cell.length_b   1.000
_cell.length_c   1.000
_cell.angle_alpha   90.00
_cell.angle_beta   90.00
_cell.angle_gamma   90.00
#
_symmetry.space_group_name_H-M   'P 1'
#
loop_
_entity.id
_entity.type
_entity.pdbx_description
1 polymer ?
#
loop_
_entity_poly.entity_id
_entity_poly.type
_entity_poly.pdbx_seq_one_letter_code
_entity_poly.pdbx_strand_id
1 'polypeptide(L)'
;MSTFYSRMSAKFIVLSPHGRTRFLQSTSLDINVVPNNPREINFHQMWKSYSYKNNDPSPGRLMGRFFQKGRFFHKGIWRKRQVVNAPVHCECALVLHFLKKRGVYPPLNYIDMSKLACYSFWLLIRCLREQGIINYCVRGTLDSFYFPWKYPSDEMKACLSAKQGNVIEKLIYEKLARMYKRHVLSYRNEMHGMNSDRRPLLDRDSPHYQETMSHIHDIIARHYPDQ
;
A
#
# COMPACT_ATOMS: atom_id res chain seq x y z
N MET A 1 -26.85 -3.02 33.41
CA MET A 1 -25.43 -3.43 33.37
C MET A 1 -24.62 -2.36 32.63
N SER A 2 -23.97 -1.46 33.36
CA SER A 2 -23.15 -0.37 32.80
C SER A 2 -21.68 -0.80 32.77
N THR A 3 -21.11 -0.98 31.58
CA THR A 3 -19.69 -1.26 31.40
C THR A 3 -18.88 0.03 31.48
N PHE A 4 -18.21 0.24 32.60
CA PHE A 4 -17.18 1.27 32.79
C PHE A 4 -15.95 0.92 31.91
N TYR A 5 -15.74 1.67 30.83
CA TYR A 5 -14.44 1.71 30.15
C TYR A 5 -13.52 2.62 30.96
N SER A 6 -12.67 2.02 31.80
CA SER A 6 -11.61 2.74 32.49
C SER A 6 -10.62 3.27 31.45
N ARG A 7 -10.60 4.60 31.29
CA ARG A 7 -9.72 5.32 30.36
C ARG A 7 -8.31 5.26 30.96
N MET A 8 -7.54 4.23 30.61
CA MET A 8 -6.12 4.17 30.97
C MET A 8 -5.39 5.34 30.30
N SER A 9 -5.13 6.38 31.08
CA SER A 9 -4.29 7.51 30.69
C SER A 9 -2.85 7.02 30.64
N ALA A 10 -2.38 6.65 29.45
CA ALA A 10 -0.96 6.43 29.21
C ALA A 10 -0.25 7.79 29.41
N LYS A 11 0.44 7.95 30.55
CA LYS A 11 1.29 9.12 30.79
C LYS A 11 2.42 9.10 29.76
N PHE A 12 2.44 10.11 28.89
CA PHE A 12 3.50 10.28 27.90
C PHE A 12 4.79 10.68 28.62
N ILE A 13 5.82 9.83 28.56
CA ILE A 13 7.15 10.20 29.03
C ILE A 13 7.94 10.68 27.81
N VAL A 14 8.16 12.00 27.72
CA VAL A 14 9.09 12.58 26.77
C VAL A 14 10.48 12.58 27.41
N LEU A 15 11.37 11.71 26.95
CA LEU A 15 12.76 11.69 27.43
C LEU A 15 13.61 12.68 26.64
N SER A 16 14.37 13.52 27.34
CA SER A 16 15.42 14.33 26.70
C SER A 16 16.51 13.42 26.10
N PRO A 17 17.37 13.90 25.17
CA PRO A 17 18.46 13.10 24.63
C PRO A 17 19.34 12.46 25.72
N HIS A 18 19.67 13.23 26.76
CA HIS A 18 20.41 12.75 27.93
C HIS A 18 19.61 11.73 28.76
N GLY A 19 18.30 11.97 28.93
CA GLY A 19 17.40 11.03 29.60
C GLY A 19 17.27 9.70 28.85
N ARG A 20 17.24 9.73 27.52
CA ARG A 20 17.24 8.53 26.67
C ARG A 20 18.54 7.74 26.84
N THR A 21 19.69 8.39 26.82
CA THR A 21 20.99 7.71 27.02
C THR A 21 21.07 7.05 28.39
N ARG A 22 20.70 7.76 29.47
CA ARG A 22 20.66 7.17 30.82
C ARG A 22 19.70 5.99 30.91
N PHE A 23 18.49 6.13 30.35
CA PHE A 23 17.51 5.04 30.31
C PHE A 23 18.06 3.81 29.60
N LEU A 24 18.72 3.98 28.45
CA LEU A 24 19.32 2.86 27.72
C LEU A 24 20.49 2.23 28.48
N GLN A 25 21.28 3.02 29.20
CA GLN A 25 22.39 2.51 30.03
C GLN A 25 21.91 1.78 31.29
N SER A 26 20.78 2.19 31.86
CA SER A 26 20.24 1.60 33.09
C SER A 26 19.31 0.40 32.87
N THR A 27 18.98 0.09 31.62
CA THR A 27 17.98 -0.94 31.29
C THR A 27 18.64 -2.11 30.59
N SER A 28 18.39 -3.34 31.07
CA SER A 28 18.78 -4.55 30.32
C SER A 28 18.00 -4.58 29.01
N LEU A 29 18.72 -4.61 27.88
CA LEU A 29 18.12 -4.66 26.56
C LEU A 29 18.02 -6.10 26.09
N ASP A 30 16.80 -6.61 26.00
CA ASP A 30 16.54 -7.94 25.45
C ASP A 30 16.20 -7.87 23.96
N ILE A 31 16.91 -8.65 23.15
CA ILE A 31 16.62 -8.81 21.73
C ILE A 31 15.50 -9.84 21.58
N ASN A 32 14.30 -9.35 21.29
CA ASN A 32 13.16 -10.20 20.98
C ASN A 32 13.09 -10.47 19.47
N VAL A 33 13.28 -11.72 19.07
CA VAL A 33 13.11 -12.13 17.67
C VAL A 33 11.63 -12.34 17.37
N VAL A 34 11.09 -11.59 16.40
CA VAL A 34 9.71 -11.74 15.94
C VAL A 34 9.71 -12.62 14.68
N PRO A 35 9.00 -13.78 14.67
CA PRO A 35 8.94 -14.63 13.49
C PRO A 35 8.22 -13.94 12.34
N ASN A 36 8.74 -14.13 11.12
CA ASN A 36 8.19 -13.52 9.90
C ASN A 36 8.24 -14.52 8.73
N ASN A 37 7.30 -15.46 8.75
CA ASN A 37 7.24 -16.52 7.74
C ASN A 37 6.77 -15.95 6.39
N PRO A 38 7.41 -16.32 5.26
CA PRO A 38 6.96 -15.96 3.92
C PRO A 38 5.52 -16.41 3.64
N ARG A 39 4.79 -15.63 2.85
CA ARG A 39 3.42 -15.96 2.44
C ARG A 39 3.25 -16.01 0.95
N GLU A 40 2.39 -16.91 0.52
CA GLU A 40 1.92 -16.94 -0.86
C GLU A 40 1.06 -15.71 -1.19
N ILE A 41 1.53 -14.96 -2.19
CA ILE A 41 0.83 -13.86 -2.82
C ILE A 41 0.45 -14.33 -4.21
N ASN A 42 -0.84 -14.61 -4.44
CA ASN A 42 -1.37 -14.86 -5.76
C ASN A 42 -1.67 -13.53 -6.47
N PHE A 43 -0.84 -13.17 -7.45
CA PHE A 43 -0.96 -11.91 -8.19
C PHE A 43 -2.23 -11.82 -9.01
N HIS A 44 -2.65 -12.96 -9.59
CA HIS A 44 -3.83 -12.99 -10.43
C HIS A 44 -5.10 -12.70 -9.60
N GLN A 45 -5.20 -13.32 -8.43
CA GLN A 45 -6.32 -13.10 -7.51
C GLN A 45 -6.30 -11.70 -6.89
N MET A 46 -5.12 -11.25 -6.45
CA MET A 46 -4.94 -9.88 -5.95
C MET A 46 -5.39 -8.87 -7.01
N TRP A 47 -4.97 -9.05 -8.27
CA TRP A 47 -5.32 -8.14 -9.35
C TRP A 47 -6.80 -8.17 -9.73
N LYS A 48 -7.41 -9.35 -9.81
CA LYS A 48 -8.87 -9.47 -10.03
C LYS A 48 -9.64 -8.66 -9.00
N SER A 49 -9.27 -8.75 -7.72
CA SER A 49 -9.95 -8.00 -6.65
C SER A 49 -9.79 -6.47 -6.77
N TYR A 50 -8.69 -5.98 -7.35
CA TYR A 50 -8.45 -4.55 -7.60
C TYR A 50 -9.14 -4.02 -8.87
N SER A 51 -9.10 -4.77 -9.97
CA SER A 51 -9.68 -4.36 -11.26
C SER A 51 -11.21 -4.36 -11.22
N TYR A 52 -11.83 -5.38 -10.60
CA TYR A 52 -13.28 -5.50 -10.53
C TYR A 52 -13.94 -4.36 -9.73
N LYS A 53 -13.21 -3.75 -8.79
CA LYS A 53 -13.72 -2.64 -7.97
C LYS A 53 -13.64 -1.28 -8.67
N ASN A 54 -12.88 -1.17 -9.77
CA ASN A 54 -12.56 0.14 -10.36
C ASN A 54 -12.96 0.29 -11.84
N ASN A 55 -13.59 -0.72 -12.47
CA ASN A 55 -14.04 -0.68 -13.88
C ASN A 55 -12.99 -0.13 -14.87
N ASP A 56 -11.70 -0.40 -14.64
CA ASP A 56 -10.61 0.11 -15.48
C ASP A 56 -10.01 -1.02 -16.33
N PRO A 57 -10.18 -1.00 -17.66
CA PRO A 57 -9.79 -2.10 -18.54
C PRO A 57 -8.30 -2.14 -18.91
N SER A 58 -7.46 -1.18 -18.50
CA SER A 58 -6.07 -1.14 -19.00
C SER A 58 -5.01 -0.77 -17.96
N PRO A 59 -4.79 -1.64 -16.97
CA PRO A 59 -3.97 -1.29 -15.80
C PRO A 59 -2.44 -1.48 -16.01
N GLY A 60 -2.00 -1.95 -17.19
CA GLY A 60 -0.59 -2.23 -17.50
C GLY A 60 0.28 -1.01 -17.85
N ARG A 61 -0.31 0.11 -18.30
CA ARG A 61 0.46 1.30 -18.76
C ARG A 61 0.77 2.28 -17.62
N LEU A 62 -0.19 2.55 -16.74
CA LEU A 62 -0.04 3.49 -15.61
C LEU A 62 1.02 3.05 -14.59
N MET A 63 1.25 1.74 -14.49
CA MET A 63 2.17 1.17 -13.52
C MET A 63 3.65 1.33 -13.88
N GLY A 64 4.00 1.46 -15.18
CA GLY A 64 5.39 1.40 -15.65
C GLY A 64 6.37 2.37 -14.97
N ARG A 65 5.90 3.52 -14.46
CA ARG A 65 6.74 4.50 -13.75
C ARG A 65 6.72 4.38 -12.22
N PHE A 66 5.67 3.83 -11.60
CA PHE A 66 5.69 3.49 -10.16
C PHE A 66 6.79 2.47 -9.83
N PHE A 67 7.08 1.58 -10.78
CA PHE A 67 8.08 0.54 -10.66
C PHE A 67 9.49 0.96 -11.09
N GLN A 68 9.69 2.13 -11.71
CA GLN A 68 10.97 2.48 -12.36
C GLN A 68 12.09 2.86 -11.39
N LYS A 69 11.79 3.23 -10.13
CA LYS A 69 12.84 3.54 -9.14
C LYS A 69 13.41 2.32 -8.39
N GLY A 70 12.83 1.12 -8.58
CA GLY A 70 13.37 -0.13 -8.05
C GLY A 70 14.01 -0.96 -9.16
N ARG A 71 15.32 -1.21 -9.10
CA ARG A 71 16.11 -1.96 -10.11
C ARG A 71 15.79 -3.46 -10.22
N PHE A 72 14.54 -3.90 -10.02
CA PHE A 72 14.19 -5.33 -9.93
C PHE A 72 12.98 -5.79 -10.76
N PHE A 73 12.34 -4.93 -11.55
CA PHE A 73 11.07 -5.28 -12.22
C PHE A 73 11.24 -5.67 -13.69
N HIS A 74 11.86 -6.82 -13.96
CA HIS A 74 11.75 -7.45 -15.28
C HIS A 74 10.29 -7.91 -15.51
N LYS A 75 9.58 -7.21 -16.41
CA LYS A 75 8.19 -7.51 -16.85
C LYS A 75 7.96 -8.98 -17.27
N GLY A 76 9.01 -9.73 -17.60
CA GLY A 76 8.93 -11.13 -18.05
C GLY A 76 8.73 -12.17 -16.92
N ILE A 77 9.19 -11.90 -15.70
CA ILE A 77 9.18 -12.89 -14.61
C ILE A 77 7.75 -13.10 -14.05
N TRP A 78 6.96 -12.03 -14.00
CA TRP A 78 5.61 -12.03 -13.44
C TRP A 78 4.55 -12.64 -14.36
N ARG A 79 4.81 -12.75 -15.67
CA ARG A 79 3.90 -13.46 -16.59
C ARG A 79 3.91 -14.98 -16.37
N LYS A 80 4.98 -15.53 -15.78
CA LYS A 80 5.14 -16.99 -15.57
C LYS A 80 4.87 -17.45 -14.14
N ARG A 81 5.02 -16.59 -13.12
CA ARG A 81 4.76 -16.93 -11.71
C ARG A 81 3.51 -16.22 -11.20
N GLN A 82 2.41 -16.95 -11.08
CA GLN A 82 1.14 -16.43 -10.53
C GLN A 82 1.18 -16.29 -9.00
N VAL A 83 2.07 -17.01 -8.33
CA VAL A 83 2.23 -17.02 -6.87
C VAL A 83 3.68 -16.68 -6.51
N VAL A 84 3.89 -15.77 -5.56
CA VAL A 84 5.22 -15.49 -4.98
C VAL A 84 5.14 -15.55 -3.46
N ASN A 85 6.12 -16.20 -2.86
CA ASN A 85 6.33 -16.18 -1.42
C ASN A 85 7.03 -14.88 -1.03
N ALA A 86 6.33 -14.00 -0.31
CA ALA A 86 6.92 -12.79 0.24
C ALA A 86 6.68 -12.72 1.75
N PRO A 87 7.70 -12.40 2.56
CA PRO A 87 7.50 -12.17 3.99
C PRO A 87 6.62 -10.95 4.22
N VAL A 88 6.04 -10.89 5.41
CA VAL A 88 5.39 -9.67 5.90
C VAL A 88 6.48 -8.60 6.00
N HIS A 89 6.15 -7.34 5.76
CA HIS A 89 7.08 -6.25 6.04
C HIS A 89 7.49 -6.34 7.54
N CYS A 90 8.78 -6.30 7.86
CA CYS A 90 9.26 -6.64 9.21
C CYS A 90 8.64 -5.76 10.31
N GLU A 91 8.34 -4.51 9.99
CA GLU A 91 7.70 -3.56 10.89
C GLU A 91 6.21 -3.85 11.10
N CYS A 92 5.51 -4.42 10.09
CA CYS A 92 4.17 -4.97 10.30
C CYS A 92 4.22 -6.14 11.29
N ALA A 93 5.22 -7.02 11.19
CA ALA A 93 5.37 -8.14 12.11
C ALA A 93 5.56 -7.67 13.57
N LEU A 94 6.35 -6.61 13.78
CA LEU A 94 6.52 -5.98 15.08
C LEU A 94 5.20 -5.43 15.66
N VAL A 95 4.41 -4.77 14.83
CA VAL A 95 3.11 -4.22 15.25
C VAL A 95 2.11 -5.32 15.59
N LEU A 96 2.07 -6.37 14.76
CA LEU A 96 1.25 -7.55 15.05
C LEU A 96 1.68 -8.23 16.35
N HIS A 97 2.98 -8.26 16.66
CA HIS A 97 3.49 -8.77 17.93
C HIS A 97 2.92 -7.98 19.13
N PHE A 98 2.96 -6.64 19.08
CA PHE A 98 2.40 -5.80 20.14
C PHE A 98 0.87 -5.92 20.23
N LEU A 99 0.18 -5.97 19.10
CA LEU A 99 -1.27 -6.16 19.08
C LEU A 99 -1.70 -7.52 19.69
N LYS A 100 -0.91 -8.57 19.45
CA LYS A 100 -1.17 -9.91 20.01
C LYS A 100 -0.94 -9.94 21.52
N LYS A 101 0.12 -9.30 22.01
CA LYS A 101 0.44 -9.22 23.44
C LYS A 101 -0.36 -8.08 24.10
N ARG A 102 -1.67 -8.32 24.33
CA ARG A 102 -2.54 -7.36 25.02
C ARG A 102 -1.90 -6.87 26.32
N GLY A 103 -1.80 -5.56 26.50
CA GLY A 103 -1.20 -4.92 27.67
C GLY A 103 0.32 -4.69 27.57
N VAL A 104 1.01 -5.26 26.58
CA VAL A 104 2.40 -4.94 26.28
C VAL A 104 2.44 -3.85 25.23
N TYR A 105 2.59 -2.62 25.69
CA TYR A 105 2.81 -1.47 24.82
C TYR A 105 4.30 -1.28 24.60
N PRO A 106 4.73 -0.77 23.44
CA PRO A 106 6.10 -0.32 23.31
C PRO A 106 6.37 0.73 24.41
N PRO A 107 7.57 0.69 25.05
CA PRO A 107 7.90 1.61 26.14
C PRO A 107 7.88 3.08 25.70
N LEU A 108 7.97 3.31 24.39
CA LEU A 108 7.79 4.60 23.75
C LEU A 108 6.57 4.53 22.83
N ASN A 109 5.81 5.62 22.75
CA ASN A 109 4.72 5.77 21.78
C ASN A 109 5.24 6.02 20.35
N TYR A 110 6.32 5.33 20.00
CA TYR A 110 7.08 5.56 18.79
C TYR A 110 7.87 4.31 18.42
N ILE A 111 7.71 3.86 17.17
CA ILE A 111 8.51 2.81 16.56
C ILE A 111 9.58 3.50 15.72
N ASP A 112 10.83 3.44 16.20
CA ASP A 112 11.99 3.87 15.43
C ASP A 112 12.37 2.78 14.42
N MET A 113 12.70 3.21 13.21
CA MET A 113 13.08 2.32 12.12
C MET A 113 14.39 2.83 11.53
N SER A 114 15.24 1.93 11.04
CA SER A 114 16.50 2.29 10.40
C SER A 114 16.30 3.14 9.14
N LYS A 115 15.11 3.08 8.52
CA LYS A 115 14.68 3.86 7.37
C LYS A 115 13.27 4.40 7.60
N LEU A 116 12.85 5.38 6.81
CA LEU A 116 11.45 5.84 6.79
C LEU A 116 10.51 4.66 6.45
N ALA A 117 9.31 4.64 7.03
CA ALA A 117 8.34 3.57 6.77
C ALA A 117 8.00 3.53 5.28
N CYS A 118 7.78 2.34 4.73
CA CYS A 118 7.12 2.26 3.44
C CYS A 118 5.68 2.79 3.55
N TYR A 119 5.15 3.32 2.44
CA TYR A 119 3.81 3.91 2.46
C TYR A 119 2.74 2.94 2.98
N SER A 120 2.81 1.67 2.58
CA SER A 120 1.86 0.63 2.99
C SER A 120 1.89 0.37 4.50
N PHE A 121 3.09 0.33 5.09
CA PHE A 121 3.24 0.16 6.53
C PHE A 121 2.77 1.41 7.29
N TRP A 122 3.20 2.59 6.85
CA TRP A 122 2.73 3.85 7.43
C TRP A 122 1.20 3.96 7.41
N LEU A 123 0.58 3.53 6.31
CA LEU A 123 -0.86 3.55 6.14
C LEU A 123 -1.56 2.61 7.14
N LEU A 124 -1.03 1.41 7.35
CA LEU A 124 -1.53 0.47 8.36
C LEU A 124 -1.50 1.09 9.75
N ILE A 125 -0.36 1.66 10.16
CA ILE A 125 -0.20 2.34 11.45
C ILE A 125 -1.18 3.50 11.59
N ARG A 126 -1.31 4.31 10.54
CA ARG A 126 -2.25 5.42 10.52
C ARG A 126 -3.69 4.95 10.73
N CYS A 127 -4.13 3.91 10.03
CA CYS A 127 -5.48 3.35 10.18
C CYS A 127 -5.72 2.78 11.58
N LEU A 128 -4.76 2.03 12.12
CA LEU A 128 -4.84 1.49 13.48
C LEU A 128 -4.98 2.60 14.53
N ARG A 129 -4.22 3.69 14.37
CA ARG A 129 -4.26 4.85 15.27
C ARG A 129 -5.56 5.65 15.12
N GLU A 130 -6.03 5.87 13.89
CA GLU A 130 -7.32 6.54 13.63
C GLU A 130 -8.50 5.78 14.25
N GLN A 131 -8.39 4.47 14.43
CA GLN A 131 -9.39 3.64 15.14
C GLN A 131 -9.13 3.50 16.65
N GLY A 132 -8.14 4.19 17.20
CA GLY A 132 -7.79 4.13 18.63
C GLY A 132 -7.29 2.75 19.09
N ILE A 133 -6.87 1.88 18.16
CA ILE A 133 -6.37 0.54 18.47
C ILE A 133 -4.94 0.60 19.01
N ILE A 134 -4.14 1.54 18.48
CA ILE A 134 -2.78 1.82 18.92
C ILE A 134 -2.61 3.31 19.20
N ASN A 135 -1.63 3.64 20.03
CA ASN A 135 -1.28 5.01 20.40
C ASN A 135 0.13 5.45 19.96
N TYR A 136 0.89 4.57 19.30
CA TYR A 136 2.25 4.86 18.86
C TYR A 136 2.34 5.35 17.41
N CYS A 137 3.40 6.10 17.12
CA CYS A 137 3.70 6.70 15.82
C CYS A 137 4.95 6.08 15.17
N VAL A 138 5.19 6.41 13.91
CA VAL A 138 6.42 6.08 13.16
C VAL A 138 7.07 7.37 12.68
N ARG A 139 8.40 7.36 12.46
CA ARG A 139 9.23 8.54 12.09
C ARG A 139 8.70 9.37 10.94
N GLY A 140 8.06 8.72 9.99
CA GLY A 140 7.62 9.29 8.73
C GLY A 140 7.42 8.19 7.71
N THR A 141 7.07 8.59 6.49
CA THR A 141 6.82 7.69 5.37
C THR A 141 7.74 8.04 4.22
N LEU A 142 8.19 7.03 3.50
CA LEU A 142 8.57 7.17 2.11
C LEU A 142 7.27 7.31 1.31
N ASP A 143 7.25 8.22 0.35
CA ASP A 143 6.15 8.32 -0.63
C ASP A 143 6.19 7.17 -1.66
N SER A 144 7.03 6.16 -1.42
CA SER A 144 7.14 4.95 -2.23
C SER A 144 6.40 3.78 -1.61
N PHE A 145 5.66 3.07 -2.46
CA PHE A 145 5.03 1.80 -2.13
C PHE A 145 5.95 0.65 -2.57
N TYR A 146 6.36 -0.23 -1.64
CA TYR A 146 7.09 -1.44 -2.02
C TYR A 146 6.12 -2.50 -2.49
N PHE A 147 6.39 -3.05 -3.67
CA PHE A 147 5.62 -4.14 -4.24
C PHE A 147 6.53 -5.37 -4.38
N PRO A 148 6.04 -6.59 -4.14
CA PRO A 148 4.67 -6.94 -3.75
C PRO A 148 4.36 -6.61 -2.30
N TRP A 149 3.17 -6.06 -2.03
CA TRP A 149 2.65 -5.88 -0.68
C TRP A 149 1.28 -6.53 -0.58
N LYS A 150 1.08 -7.30 0.51
CA LYS A 150 -0.20 -7.91 0.85
C LYS A 150 -0.58 -7.46 2.26
N TYR A 151 -1.84 -7.06 2.42
CA TYR A 151 -2.38 -6.75 3.73
C TYR A 151 -2.30 -8.00 4.64
N PRO A 152 -1.81 -7.87 5.88
CA PRO A 152 -1.65 -9.01 6.79
C PRO A 152 -3.00 -9.47 7.39
N SER A 153 -3.95 -9.89 6.55
CA SER A 153 -5.32 -10.21 6.97
C SER A 153 -5.39 -11.25 8.09
N ASP A 154 -4.61 -12.33 7.99
CA ASP A 154 -4.73 -13.47 8.91
C ASP A 154 -4.22 -13.15 10.32
N GLU A 155 -3.12 -12.42 10.43
CA GLU A 155 -2.56 -11.98 11.71
C GLU A 155 -3.40 -10.86 12.30
N MET A 156 -3.97 -10.00 11.47
CA MET A 156 -4.91 -9.00 11.93
C MET A 156 -6.16 -9.67 12.52
N LYS A 157 -6.66 -10.75 11.93
CA LYS A 157 -7.75 -11.57 12.52
C LYS A 157 -7.32 -12.23 13.83
N ALA A 158 -6.06 -12.64 13.96
CA ALA A 158 -5.54 -13.20 15.20
C ALA A 158 -5.40 -12.16 16.32
N CYS A 159 -5.23 -10.88 15.98
CA CYS A 159 -4.98 -9.82 16.95
C CYS A 159 -6.21 -8.97 17.28
N LEU A 160 -7.15 -8.83 16.34
CA LEU A 160 -8.29 -7.92 16.44
C LEU A 160 -9.61 -8.68 16.36
N SER A 161 -10.68 -8.07 16.90
CA SER A 161 -12.03 -8.57 16.62
C SER A 161 -12.34 -8.52 15.11
N ALA A 162 -13.18 -9.43 14.62
CA ALA A 162 -13.57 -9.46 13.21
C ALA A 162 -14.10 -8.08 12.72
N LYS A 163 -14.87 -7.39 13.56
CA LYS A 163 -15.37 -6.04 13.28
C LYS A 163 -14.23 -5.03 13.09
N GLN A 164 -13.26 -5.00 14.01
CA GLN A 164 -12.11 -4.09 13.91
C GLN A 164 -11.24 -4.42 12.70
N GLY A 165 -10.94 -5.71 12.48
CA GLY A 165 -10.15 -6.17 11.34
C GLY A 165 -10.75 -5.72 10.01
N ASN A 166 -12.06 -5.91 9.83
CA ASN A 166 -12.78 -5.51 8.62
C ASN A 166 -12.78 -3.99 8.41
N VAL A 167 -12.95 -3.20 9.49
CA VAL A 167 -12.91 -1.74 9.42
C VAL A 167 -11.52 -1.26 9.00
N ILE A 168 -10.46 -1.79 9.61
CA ILE A 168 -9.08 -1.42 9.28
C ILE A 168 -8.75 -1.79 7.83
N GLU A 169 -9.09 -3.01 7.42
CA GLU A 169 -8.88 -3.47 6.05
C GLU A 169 -9.57 -2.55 5.04
N LYS A 170 -10.85 -2.25 5.26
CA LYS A 170 -11.62 -1.32 4.42
C LYS A 170 -10.97 0.05 4.34
N LEU A 171 -10.58 0.65 5.48
CA LEU A 171 -9.95 1.97 5.52
C LEU A 171 -8.62 2.02 4.75
N ILE A 172 -7.81 0.96 4.86
CA ILE A 172 -6.55 0.85 4.13
C ILE A 172 -6.82 0.82 2.63
N TYR A 173 -7.70 -0.07 2.16
CA TYR A 173 -8.00 -0.17 0.73
C TYR A 173 -8.64 1.10 0.18
N GLU A 174 -9.51 1.79 0.94
CA GLU A 174 -10.08 3.08 0.54
C GLU A 174 -9.02 4.17 0.39
N LYS A 175 -8.05 4.23 1.31
CA LYS A 175 -6.97 5.23 1.22
C LYS A 175 -6.01 4.89 0.09
N LEU A 176 -5.71 3.61 -0.15
CA LEU A 176 -4.95 3.15 -1.32
C LEU A 176 -5.65 3.49 -2.63
N ALA A 177 -6.96 3.23 -2.74
CA ALA A 177 -7.76 3.56 -3.92
C ALA A 177 -7.79 5.07 -4.17
N ARG A 178 -7.95 5.89 -3.11
CA ARG A 178 -7.87 7.36 -3.21
C ARG A 178 -6.49 7.83 -3.67
N MET A 179 -5.42 7.27 -3.12
CA MET A 179 -4.06 7.57 -3.56
C MET A 179 -3.87 7.22 -5.04
N TYR A 180 -4.26 6.01 -5.45
CA TYR A 180 -4.20 5.57 -6.83
C TYR A 180 -4.98 6.52 -7.76
N LYS A 181 -6.23 6.84 -7.41
CA LYS A 181 -7.06 7.80 -8.17
C LYS A 181 -6.35 9.15 -8.33
N ARG A 182 -5.77 9.70 -7.27
CA ARG A 182 -5.03 10.98 -7.35
C ARG A 182 -3.86 10.89 -8.31
N HIS A 183 -3.10 9.81 -8.30
CA HIS A 183 -1.98 9.63 -9.21
C HIS A 183 -2.41 9.43 -10.66
N VAL A 184 -3.46 8.64 -10.91
CA VAL A 184 -4.01 8.46 -12.26
C VAL A 184 -4.50 9.79 -12.82
N LEU A 185 -5.18 10.60 -12.00
CA LEU A 185 -5.65 11.92 -12.42
C LEU A 185 -4.50 12.90 -12.64
N SER A 186 -3.50 12.93 -11.76
CA SER A 186 -2.27 13.74 -11.95
C SER A 186 -1.61 13.40 -13.27
N TYR A 187 -1.40 12.11 -13.52
CA TYR A 187 -0.78 11.62 -14.74
C TYR A 187 -1.61 11.98 -15.98
N ARG A 188 -2.94 11.82 -15.93
CA ARG A 188 -3.84 12.21 -17.01
C ARG A 188 -3.72 13.71 -17.31
N ASN A 189 -3.68 14.55 -16.28
CA ASN A 189 -3.56 15.99 -16.43
C ASN A 189 -2.20 16.40 -16.98
N GLU A 190 -1.11 15.78 -16.51
CA GLU A 190 0.23 15.98 -17.06
C GLU A 190 0.30 15.59 -18.54
N MET A 191 -0.29 14.45 -18.92
CA MET A 191 -0.34 14.00 -20.32
C MET A 191 -1.22 14.91 -21.19
N HIS A 192 -2.32 15.46 -20.68
CA HIS A 192 -3.15 16.42 -21.41
C HIS A 192 -2.50 17.79 -21.55
N GLY A 193 -1.81 18.27 -20.50
CA GLY A 193 -1.03 19.51 -20.53
C GLY A 193 0.20 19.42 -21.43
N MET A 194 0.81 18.24 -21.57
CA MET A 194 1.87 18.01 -22.57
C MET A 194 1.33 17.92 -24.00
N ASN A 195 0.02 17.69 -24.19
CA ASN A 195 -0.63 17.55 -25.50
C ASN A 195 -1.23 18.84 -26.05
N SER A 196 -1.21 19.96 -25.29
CA SER A 196 -1.57 21.28 -25.83
C SER A 196 -0.41 21.93 -26.58
N ASP A 197 0.84 21.66 -26.17
CA ASP A 197 2.03 22.30 -26.76
C ASP A 197 2.73 21.43 -27.82
N ARG A 198 2.35 20.14 -27.94
CA ARG A 198 2.95 19.19 -28.90
C ARG A 198 1.96 18.19 -29.49
N ARG A 199 0.76 18.63 -29.86
CA ARG A 199 0.06 17.91 -30.92
C ARG A 199 0.60 18.44 -32.24
N PRO A 200 1.34 17.66 -33.05
CA PRO A 200 1.11 17.78 -34.48
C PRO A 200 -0.40 17.61 -34.61
N LEU A 201 -1.09 18.62 -35.14
CA LEU A 201 -2.39 18.38 -35.75
C LEU A 201 -2.18 17.13 -36.60
N LEU A 202 -2.77 16.00 -36.19
CA LEU A 202 -2.84 14.84 -37.07
C LEU A 202 -3.60 15.40 -38.26
N ASP A 203 -2.85 15.66 -39.32
CA ASP A 203 -3.40 16.10 -40.58
C ASP A 203 -4.39 15.02 -40.97
N ARG A 204 -5.68 15.33 -40.80
CA ARG A 204 -6.76 14.38 -41.06
C ARG A 204 -6.80 14.03 -42.54
N ASP A 205 -6.14 14.83 -43.37
CA ASP A 205 -5.99 14.62 -44.80
C ASP A 205 -4.70 13.84 -45.13
N SER A 206 -3.88 13.50 -44.12
CA SER A 206 -2.72 12.63 -44.31
C SER A 206 -3.17 11.23 -44.75
N PRO A 207 -2.59 10.68 -45.83
CA PRO A 207 -2.88 9.32 -46.30
C PRO A 207 -2.71 8.27 -45.19
N HIS A 208 -1.72 8.46 -44.31
CA HIS A 208 -1.45 7.54 -43.21
C HIS A 208 -2.55 7.53 -42.14
N TYR A 209 -3.18 8.69 -41.89
CA TYR A 209 -4.31 8.80 -40.97
C TYR A 209 -5.55 8.10 -41.54
N GLN A 210 -5.83 8.30 -42.83
CA GLN A 210 -6.93 7.65 -43.52
C GLN A 210 -6.78 6.12 -43.55
N GLU A 211 -5.57 5.63 -43.86
CA GLU A 211 -5.26 4.20 -43.86
C GLU A 211 -5.41 3.57 -42.46
N THR A 212 -4.93 4.27 -41.42
CA THR A 212 -5.05 3.81 -40.04
C THR A 212 -6.52 3.74 -39.58
N MET A 213 -7.32 4.76 -39.93
CA MET A 213 -8.75 4.78 -39.58
C MET A 213 -9.54 3.72 -40.33
N SER A 214 -9.26 3.50 -41.62
CA SER A 214 -9.86 2.41 -42.41
C SER A 214 -9.56 1.05 -41.79
N HIS A 215 -8.31 0.80 -41.36
CA HIS A 215 -7.95 -0.48 -40.74
C HIS A 215 -8.64 -0.68 -39.38
N ILE A 216 -8.84 0.39 -38.61
CA ILE A 216 -9.61 0.35 -37.35
C ILE A 216 -11.09 0.02 -37.62
N HIS A 217 -11.70 0.63 -38.64
CA HIS A 217 -13.08 0.34 -39.03
C HIS A 217 -13.25 -1.12 -39.47
N ASP A 218 -12.30 -1.67 -40.23
CA ASP A 218 -12.31 -3.10 -40.63
C ASP A 218 -12.19 -4.07 -39.46
N ILE A 219 -11.44 -3.70 -38.42
CA ILE A 219 -11.33 -4.50 -37.20
C ILE A 219 -12.66 -4.45 -36.44
N ILE A 220 -13.28 -3.28 -36.33
CA ILE A 220 -14.57 -3.12 -35.65
C ILE A 220 -15.66 -3.92 -36.38
N ALA A 221 -15.77 -3.78 -37.70
CA ALA A 221 -16.75 -4.51 -38.51
C ALA A 221 -16.60 -6.04 -38.41
N ARG A 222 -15.37 -6.55 -38.30
CA ARG A 222 -15.12 -8.00 -38.13
C ARG A 222 -15.50 -8.52 -36.75
N HIS A 223 -15.40 -7.70 -35.71
CA HIS A 223 -15.61 -8.14 -34.33
C HIS A 223 -16.97 -7.75 -33.76
N TYR A 224 -17.69 -6.82 -34.41
CA TYR A 224 -18.97 -6.29 -33.98
C TYR A 224 -19.90 -6.07 -35.19
N PRO A 225 -20.38 -7.14 -35.84
CA PRO A 225 -21.14 -7.04 -37.09
C PRO A 225 -22.58 -6.48 -36.92
N ASP A 226 -23.10 -6.44 -35.69
CA ASP A 226 -24.48 -6.05 -35.37
C ASP A 226 -24.61 -4.63 -34.76
N GLN A 227 -23.59 -3.78 -34.90
CA GLN A 227 -23.62 -2.35 -34.55
C GLN A 227 -23.53 -1.48 -35.80
#